data_AF-A0A963VXX9-F1
#
_entry.id   AF-A0A963VXX9-F1
#
_cell.length_a   1.000
_cell.length_b   1.000
_cell.length_c   1.000
_cell.angle_alpha   90.00
_cell.angle_beta   90.00
_cell.angle_gamma   90.00
#
_symmetry.space_group_name_H-M   'P 1'
#
loop_
_entity.id
_entity.type
_entity.pdbx_description
1 polymer ?
#
loop_
_entity_poly.entity_id
_entity_poly.type
_entity_poly.pdbx_seq_one_letter_code
_entity_poly.pdbx_strand_id
1 'polypeptide(L)'
;MAKSDIDIAREARMRPIGEIAAKVAIPDEALQPYGKHIAKVSLDFCDQVASRPDGKLILVTAITPTPAGEGKTTTTVGLTDGLAKIGKKAMGCLREPSLGPCFGMKGGAAGGGYAQVVPMENINLHFTGDFHAITSAHNLLAALIDNTIYWNSEPAIDPRRVGWRRVLDMNDRALRSLVNSLGGVANGYPREDGFDITVASEVMAVFCLSRSLADLEERLGKMVVAQTRGRELITAADVKAPGAMTVLLKEAIQPNLVQTLEGTPVFIHGGPFANIAHGCNSVMATRTALKLADYVVTEAGFGADLGAEKFFDIK
;
A
#
# COMPACT_ATOMS: atom_id res chain seq x y z
N MET A 1 12.02 -9.36 -33.28
CA MET A 1 11.84 -9.90 -31.91
C MET A 1 10.62 -9.23 -31.30
N ALA A 2 9.83 -9.93 -30.49
CA ALA A 2 8.81 -9.28 -29.68
C ALA A 2 9.51 -8.33 -28.68
N LYS A 3 8.96 -7.12 -28.50
CA LYS A 3 9.49 -6.15 -27.53
C LYS A 3 9.24 -6.66 -26.12
N SER A 4 10.18 -6.40 -25.20
CA SER A 4 9.94 -6.68 -23.79
C SER A 4 9.03 -5.62 -23.17
N ASP A 5 8.41 -5.92 -22.02
CA ASP A 5 7.51 -4.98 -21.34
C ASP A 5 8.20 -3.66 -21.01
N ILE A 6 9.47 -3.71 -20.57
CA ILE A 6 10.25 -2.51 -20.26
C ILE A 6 10.59 -1.68 -21.51
N ASP A 7 10.81 -2.32 -22.66
CA ASP A 7 11.05 -1.61 -23.92
C ASP A 7 9.78 -0.85 -24.35
N ILE A 8 8.62 -1.50 -24.23
CA ILE A 8 7.31 -0.86 -24.48
C ILE A 8 7.10 0.33 -23.54
N ALA A 9 7.38 0.16 -22.24
CA ALA A 9 7.24 1.22 -21.24
C ALA A 9 8.16 2.42 -21.50
N ARG A 10 9.41 2.18 -21.92
CA ARG A 10 10.40 3.25 -22.21
C ARG A 10 10.09 4.02 -23.49
N GLU A 11 9.50 3.37 -24.48
CA GLU A 11 9.06 4.04 -25.72
C GLU A 11 7.75 4.83 -25.56
N ALA A 12 7.04 4.63 -24.45
CA ALA A 12 5.76 5.27 -24.19
C ALA A 12 5.89 6.79 -24.09
N ARG A 13 5.06 7.51 -24.85
CA ARG A 13 4.94 8.97 -24.76
C ARG A 13 4.00 9.34 -23.61
N MET A 14 4.54 9.34 -22.40
CA MET A 14 3.80 9.74 -21.20
C MET A 14 3.37 11.20 -21.28
N ARG A 15 2.12 11.48 -20.89
CA ARG A 15 1.63 12.85 -20.74
C ARG A 15 2.06 13.47 -19.42
N PRO A 16 2.19 14.81 -19.33
CA PRO A 16 2.28 15.49 -18.05
C PRO A 16 1.12 15.09 -17.13
N ILE A 17 1.41 14.91 -15.83
CA ILE A 17 0.42 14.37 -14.90
C ILE A 17 -0.80 15.28 -14.72
N GLY A 18 -0.64 16.60 -14.84
CA GLY A 18 -1.75 17.56 -14.82
C GLY A 18 -2.77 17.31 -15.95
N GLU A 19 -2.31 16.96 -17.16
CA GLU A 19 -3.22 16.60 -18.26
C GLU A 19 -4.02 15.33 -17.96
N ILE A 20 -3.41 14.36 -17.27
CA ILE A 20 -4.08 13.13 -16.83
C ILE A 20 -5.10 13.42 -15.74
N ALA A 21 -4.76 14.29 -14.79
CA ALA A 21 -5.64 14.71 -13.72
C ALA A 21 -6.86 15.49 -14.24
N ALA A 22 -6.66 16.36 -15.22
CA ALA A 22 -7.71 17.15 -15.85
C ALA A 22 -8.82 16.28 -16.48
N LYS A 23 -8.48 15.10 -17.02
CA LYS A 23 -9.48 14.13 -17.55
C LYS A 23 -10.49 13.69 -16.50
N VAL A 24 -10.08 13.69 -15.23
CA VAL A 24 -10.92 13.29 -14.10
C VAL A 24 -11.32 14.45 -13.20
N ALA A 25 -11.10 15.69 -13.67
CA ALA A 25 -11.43 16.93 -12.99
C ALA A 25 -10.74 17.07 -11.62
N ILE A 26 -9.49 16.62 -11.53
CA ILE A 26 -8.58 16.98 -10.43
C ILE A 26 -7.86 18.27 -10.86
N PRO A 27 -7.99 19.37 -10.11
CA PRO A 27 -7.31 20.62 -10.41
C PRO A 27 -5.82 20.55 -10.05
N ASP A 28 -4.98 21.34 -10.72
CA ASP A 28 -3.52 21.31 -10.51
C ASP A 28 -3.13 21.67 -9.07
N GLU A 29 -3.89 22.53 -8.39
CA GLU A 29 -3.66 22.91 -6.99
C GLU A 29 -3.85 21.75 -6.01
N ALA A 30 -4.60 20.72 -6.40
CA ALA A 30 -4.80 19.51 -5.61
C ALA A 30 -3.71 18.45 -5.83
N LEU A 31 -2.77 18.69 -6.75
CA LEU A 31 -1.69 17.78 -7.08
C LEU A 31 -0.40 18.14 -6.35
N GLN A 32 0.29 17.11 -5.86
CA GLN A 32 1.65 17.21 -5.34
C GLN A 32 2.57 16.41 -6.27
N PRO A 33 3.24 17.05 -7.25
CA PRO A 33 3.99 16.34 -8.28
C PRO A 33 5.26 15.65 -7.75
N TYR A 34 5.45 14.40 -8.15
CA TYR A 34 6.68 13.64 -7.99
C TYR A 34 7.34 13.51 -9.37
N GLY A 35 8.05 14.57 -9.77
CA GLY A 35 8.49 14.73 -11.16
C GLY A 35 7.32 15.10 -12.09
N LYS A 36 7.41 14.73 -13.36
CA LYS A 36 6.47 15.19 -14.41
C LYS A 36 5.24 14.29 -14.62
N HIS A 37 5.33 13.02 -14.22
CA HIS A 37 4.40 11.96 -14.64
C HIS A 37 3.73 11.22 -13.46
N ILE A 38 3.99 11.65 -12.23
CA ILE A 38 3.44 11.08 -10.99
C ILE A 38 3.01 12.26 -10.12
N ALA A 39 1.89 12.13 -9.41
CA ALA A 39 1.50 13.09 -8.39
C ALA A 39 0.73 12.40 -7.27
N LYS A 40 0.85 12.90 -6.03
CA LYS A 40 -0.13 12.61 -4.99
C LYS A 40 -1.34 13.54 -5.13
N VAL A 41 -2.53 13.04 -4.81
CA VAL A 41 -3.77 13.83 -4.75
C VAL A 41 -4.05 14.19 -3.30
N SER A 42 -4.14 15.50 -3.02
CA SER A 42 -4.32 16.01 -1.66
C SER A 42 -5.56 15.47 -0.95
N LEU A 43 -5.45 15.27 0.37
CA LEU A 43 -6.57 14.82 1.20
C LEU A 43 -7.73 15.83 1.20
N ASP A 44 -7.43 17.13 1.20
CA ASP A 44 -8.44 18.19 1.15
C ASP A 44 -9.33 18.05 -0.09
N PHE A 45 -8.74 17.71 -1.24
CA PHE A 45 -9.48 17.44 -2.46
C PHE A 45 -10.27 16.11 -2.39
N CYS A 46 -9.68 15.05 -1.84
CA CYS A 46 -10.38 13.78 -1.58
C CYS A 46 -11.65 14.00 -0.74
N ASP A 47 -11.56 14.83 0.30
CA ASP A 47 -12.69 15.19 1.18
C ASP A 47 -13.71 16.06 0.44
N GLN A 48 -13.24 17.02 -0.36
CA GLN A 48 -14.11 17.89 -1.18
C GLN A 48 -14.99 17.07 -2.15
N VAL A 49 -14.44 16.01 -2.76
CA VAL A 49 -15.19 15.17 -3.71
C VAL A 49 -16.01 14.08 -3.04
N ALA A 50 -15.88 13.87 -1.73
CA ALA A 50 -16.54 12.77 -1.00
C ALA A 50 -18.08 12.80 -1.10
N SER A 51 -18.68 13.98 -1.31
CA SER A 51 -20.13 14.17 -1.46
C SER A 51 -20.67 13.90 -2.86
N ARG A 52 -19.79 13.71 -3.86
CA ARG A 52 -20.22 13.39 -5.24
C ARG A 52 -20.88 12.00 -5.30
N PRO A 53 -21.78 11.75 -6.25
CA PRO A 53 -22.32 10.40 -6.46
C PRO A 53 -21.20 9.44 -6.86
N ASP A 54 -21.31 8.17 -6.43
CA ASP A 54 -20.38 7.13 -6.84
C ASP A 54 -20.65 6.69 -8.29
N GLY A 55 -19.57 6.47 -9.03
CA GLY A 55 -19.57 5.72 -10.28
C GLY A 55 -19.81 4.22 -10.07
N LYS A 56 -19.58 3.43 -11.12
CA LYS A 56 -19.68 1.98 -11.10
C LYS A 56 -18.35 1.35 -10.68
N LEU A 57 -18.40 0.51 -9.66
CA LEU A 57 -17.26 -0.26 -9.20
C LEU A 57 -17.19 -1.61 -9.93
N ILE A 58 -16.06 -1.90 -10.56
CA ILE A 58 -15.79 -3.16 -11.26
C ILE A 58 -14.62 -3.86 -10.58
N LEU A 59 -14.86 -5.03 -10.01
CA LEU A 59 -13.82 -5.89 -9.46
C LEU A 59 -13.32 -6.86 -10.54
N VAL A 60 -12.02 -6.87 -10.75
CA VAL A 60 -11.30 -7.89 -11.52
C VAL A 60 -10.70 -8.91 -10.54
N THR A 61 -11.06 -10.17 -10.72
CA THR A 61 -10.49 -11.32 -10.00
C THR A 61 -10.05 -12.40 -10.99
N ALA A 62 -9.51 -13.50 -10.49
CA ALA A 62 -9.05 -14.61 -11.32
C ALA A 62 -9.45 -15.97 -10.72
N ILE A 63 -9.21 -17.03 -11.48
CA ILE A 63 -9.17 -18.40 -10.96
C ILE A 63 -7.98 -18.55 -9.98
N THR A 64 -7.91 -19.70 -9.30
CA THR A 64 -6.75 -20.05 -8.47
C THR A 64 -5.46 -19.96 -9.29
N PRO A 65 -4.43 -19.22 -8.84
CA PRO A 65 -3.22 -18.99 -9.62
C PRO A 65 -2.47 -20.28 -9.99
N THR A 66 -1.92 -20.32 -11.19
CA THR A 66 -1.14 -21.43 -11.73
C THR A 66 0.23 -20.94 -12.24
N PRO A 67 1.23 -21.84 -12.41
CA PRO A 67 2.51 -21.46 -12.99
C PRO A 67 2.45 -20.88 -14.42
N ALA A 68 1.32 -21.05 -15.13
CA ALA A 68 1.13 -20.50 -16.46
C ALA A 68 0.97 -18.96 -16.46
N GLY A 69 0.44 -18.39 -15.36
CA GLY A 69 0.15 -16.97 -15.23
C GLY A 69 -1.16 -16.56 -15.90
N GLU A 70 -2.06 -15.94 -15.14
CA GLU A 70 -3.42 -15.62 -15.60
C GLU A 70 -3.57 -14.20 -16.17
N GLY A 71 -2.57 -13.33 -15.99
CA GLY A 71 -2.59 -11.97 -16.53
C GLY A 71 -3.67 -11.05 -15.95
N LYS A 72 -4.09 -11.28 -14.69
CA LYS A 72 -5.15 -10.50 -14.02
C LYS A 72 -4.95 -8.98 -14.12
N THR A 73 -3.77 -8.49 -13.75
CA THR A 73 -3.49 -7.05 -13.77
C THR A 73 -3.42 -6.48 -15.18
N THR A 74 -2.95 -7.27 -16.16
CA THR A 74 -3.02 -6.92 -17.58
C THR A 74 -4.47 -6.72 -18.02
N THR A 75 -5.39 -7.59 -17.57
CA THR A 75 -6.83 -7.44 -17.82
C THR A 75 -7.41 -6.22 -17.12
N THR A 76 -7.00 -5.92 -15.88
CA THR A 76 -7.43 -4.72 -15.15
C THR A 76 -7.06 -3.45 -15.93
N VAL A 77 -5.82 -3.33 -16.39
CA VAL A 77 -5.34 -2.18 -17.17
C VAL A 77 -6.03 -2.12 -18.54
N GLY A 78 -6.09 -3.24 -19.27
CA GLY A 78 -6.69 -3.32 -20.60
C GLY A 78 -8.19 -3.02 -20.59
N LEU A 79 -8.93 -3.45 -19.57
CA LEU A 79 -10.34 -3.11 -19.38
C LEU A 79 -10.52 -1.61 -19.11
N THR A 80 -9.63 -1.02 -18.30
CA THR A 80 -9.67 0.42 -18.01
C THR A 80 -9.45 1.24 -19.29
N ASP A 81 -8.43 0.88 -20.09
CA ASP A 81 -8.17 1.50 -21.38
C ASP A 81 -9.32 1.27 -22.38
N GLY A 82 -9.87 0.05 -22.43
CA GLY A 82 -11.01 -0.29 -23.27
C GLY A 82 -12.25 0.56 -22.96
N LEU A 83 -12.57 0.78 -21.68
CA LEU A 83 -13.66 1.66 -21.25
C LEU A 83 -13.41 3.12 -21.66
N ALA A 84 -12.18 3.61 -21.48
CA ALA A 84 -11.80 4.95 -21.92
C ALA A 84 -11.94 5.12 -23.44
N LYS A 85 -11.53 4.10 -24.21
CA LYS A 85 -11.59 4.07 -25.68
C LYS A 85 -13.00 4.12 -26.24
N ILE A 86 -13.99 3.56 -25.54
CA ILE A 86 -15.41 3.65 -25.91
C ILE A 86 -16.09 4.92 -25.35
N GLY A 87 -15.31 5.89 -24.87
CA GLY A 87 -15.79 7.19 -24.41
C GLY A 87 -16.36 7.21 -22.99
N LYS A 88 -16.11 6.20 -22.16
CA LYS A 88 -16.48 6.24 -20.74
C LYS A 88 -15.38 6.92 -19.93
N LYS A 89 -15.76 7.71 -18.92
CA LYS A 89 -14.81 8.27 -17.95
C LYS A 89 -14.38 7.16 -16.99
N ALA A 90 -13.25 6.51 -17.28
CA ALA A 90 -12.77 5.34 -16.53
C ALA A 90 -11.46 5.63 -15.77
N MET A 91 -11.32 5.01 -14.59
CA MET A 91 -10.10 5.02 -13.78
C MET A 91 -9.74 3.61 -13.31
N GLY A 92 -8.43 3.32 -13.24
CA GLY A 92 -7.91 2.11 -12.63
C GLY A 92 -7.48 2.34 -11.17
N CYS A 93 -7.57 1.30 -10.33
CA CYS A 93 -7.00 1.30 -8.98
C CYS A 93 -6.18 0.01 -8.78
N LEU A 94 -4.87 0.15 -8.62
CA LEU A 94 -3.92 -0.95 -8.47
C LEU A 94 -3.13 -0.84 -7.16
N ARG A 95 -2.46 -1.93 -6.80
CA ARG A 95 -1.56 -2.01 -5.66
C ARG A 95 -0.16 -1.59 -6.05
N GLU A 96 0.54 -0.93 -5.14
CA GLU A 96 1.99 -0.72 -5.26
C GLU A 96 2.71 -2.06 -5.02
N PRO A 97 3.67 -2.43 -5.88
CA PRO A 97 4.49 -3.61 -5.65
C PRO A 97 5.56 -3.37 -4.58
N SER A 98 5.89 -4.42 -3.83
CA SER A 98 7.06 -4.42 -2.95
C SER A 98 8.36 -4.31 -3.74
N LEU A 99 9.30 -3.54 -3.19
CA LEU A 99 10.62 -3.31 -3.76
C LEU A 99 11.50 -4.56 -3.69
N GLY A 100 11.47 -5.27 -2.56
CA GLY A 100 12.32 -6.43 -2.29
C GLY A 100 12.30 -7.51 -3.40
N PRO A 101 11.12 -7.98 -3.84
CA PRO A 101 10.97 -8.92 -4.95
C PRO A 101 11.64 -8.49 -6.25
N CYS A 102 11.70 -7.20 -6.56
CA CYS A 102 12.28 -6.70 -7.81
C CYS A 102 13.78 -7.02 -7.95
N PHE A 103 14.47 -7.26 -6.82
CA PHE A 103 15.87 -7.67 -6.78
C PHE A 103 16.07 -9.19 -6.61
N GLY A 104 14.99 -9.98 -6.54
CA GLY A 104 15.01 -11.43 -6.43
C GLY A 104 14.52 -12.15 -7.68
N MET A 105 13.24 -11.98 -8.03
CA MET A 105 12.62 -12.51 -9.26
C MET A 105 12.00 -11.35 -10.05
N LYS A 106 11.94 -11.46 -11.39
CA LYS A 106 11.54 -10.39 -12.32
C LYS A 106 10.39 -9.52 -11.78
N GLY A 107 10.70 -8.24 -11.53
CA GLY A 107 9.72 -7.21 -11.15
C GLY A 107 8.83 -6.83 -12.33
N GLY A 108 7.52 -6.92 -12.16
CA GLY A 108 6.54 -6.55 -13.17
C GLY A 108 5.12 -6.75 -12.67
N ALA A 109 4.64 -5.82 -11.83
CA ALA A 109 3.32 -5.93 -11.19
C ALA A 109 2.28 -4.93 -11.72
N ALA A 110 2.61 -4.14 -12.73
CA ALA A 110 1.78 -3.05 -13.24
C ALA A 110 1.19 -3.34 -14.63
N GLY A 111 0.78 -4.60 -14.87
CA GLY A 111 0.28 -5.08 -16.16
C GLY A 111 1.37 -5.70 -17.05
N GLY A 112 1.12 -5.82 -18.35
CA GLY A 112 2.05 -6.43 -19.30
C GLY A 112 1.67 -6.16 -20.76
N GLY A 113 2.62 -6.31 -21.68
CA GLY A 113 2.43 -6.02 -23.10
C GLY A 113 2.05 -4.56 -23.34
N TYR A 114 0.96 -4.29 -24.05
CA TYR A 114 0.48 -2.92 -24.30
C TYR A 114 -0.55 -2.43 -23.27
N ALA A 115 -0.84 -3.22 -22.23
CA ALA A 115 -1.70 -2.84 -21.12
C ALA A 115 -0.86 -2.75 -19.84
N GLN A 116 -0.11 -1.65 -19.72
CA GLN A 116 0.75 -1.35 -18.57
C GLN A 116 0.44 0.01 -17.96
N VAL A 117 0.76 0.16 -16.68
CA VAL A 117 0.80 1.46 -15.99
C VAL A 117 2.24 1.96 -15.92
N VAL A 118 2.43 3.26 -16.18
CA VAL A 118 3.72 3.91 -16.32
C VAL A 118 3.80 5.18 -15.45
N PRO A 119 5.01 5.56 -14.97
CA PRO A 119 6.33 4.99 -15.26
C PRO A 119 6.69 3.73 -14.45
N MET A 120 6.94 2.61 -15.13
CA MET A 120 7.14 1.28 -14.52
C MET A 120 8.37 1.22 -13.59
N GLU A 121 9.47 1.87 -13.95
CA GLU A 121 10.70 1.87 -13.13
C GLU A 121 10.48 2.54 -11.78
N ASN A 122 9.77 3.67 -11.75
CA ASN A 122 9.43 4.33 -10.48
C ASN A 122 8.49 3.47 -9.64
N ILE A 123 7.45 2.89 -10.26
CA ILE A 123 6.45 2.05 -9.58
C ILE A 123 7.08 0.82 -8.92
N ASN A 124 8.09 0.21 -9.55
CA ASN A 124 8.75 -0.99 -9.03
C ASN A 124 9.84 -0.70 -7.98
N LEU A 125 10.21 0.57 -7.76
CA LEU A 125 11.30 0.96 -6.86
C LEU A 125 10.75 1.75 -5.67
N HIS A 126 11.15 3.01 -5.54
CA HIS A 126 10.78 3.85 -4.40
C HIS A 126 9.43 4.54 -4.57
N PHE A 127 8.91 4.57 -5.80
CA PHE A 127 7.72 5.28 -6.21
C PHE A 127 7.61 6.68 -5.57
N THR A 128 6.62 6.89 -4.71
CA THR A 128 6.39 8.14 -3.96
C THR A 128 6.82 8.04 -2.49
N GLY A 129 7.37 6.90 -2.07
CA GLY A 129 7.89 6.67 -0.71
C GLY A 129 6.89 6.09 0.28
N ASP A 130 5.70 5.66 -0.17
CA ASP A 130 4.64 5.15 0.72
C ASP A 130 5.11 3.95 1.54
N PHE A 131 5.83 3.01 0.91
CA PHE A 131 6.32 1.83 1.62
C PHE A 131 7.42 2.19 2.62
N HIS A 132 8.26 3.20 2.32
CA HIS A 132 9.25 3.70 3.29
C HIS A 132 8.59 4.35 4.49
N ALA A 133 7.51 5.11 4.29
CA ALA A 133 6.72 5.69 5.37
C ALA A 133 6.09 4.60 6.26
N ILE A 134 5.54 3.53 5.65
CA ILE A 134 4.99 2.39 6.38
C ILE A 134 6.07 1.62 7.14
N THR A 135 7.24 1.40 6.55
CA THR A 135 8.40 0.82 7.25
C THR A 135 8.80 1.68 8.45
N SER A 136 8.87 2.99 8.27
CA SER A 136 9.26 3.93 9.33
C SER A 136 8.24 3.93 10.47
N ALA A 137 6.95 3.99 10.16
CA ALA A 137 5.88 3.96 11.17
C ALA A 137 5.85 2.63 11.95
N HIS A 138 5.99 1.51 11.25
CA HIS A 138 6.05 0.18 11.89
C HIS A 138 7.26 0.05 12.82
N ASN A 139 8.44 0.45 12.36
CA ASN A 139 9.67 0.32 13.12
C ASN A 139 9.76 1.35 14.26
N LEU A 140 9.09 2.51 14.14
CA LEU A 140 8.90 3.43 15.26
C LEU A 140 8.14 2.75 16.41
N LEU A 141 7.04 2.06 16.12
CA LEU A 141 6.29 1.31 17.14
C LEU A 141 7.16 0.23 17.79
N ALA A 142 7.92 -0.54 17.00
CA ALA A 142 8.86 -1.52 17.54
C ALA A 142 9.92 -0.88 18.45
N ALA A 143 10.46 0.29 18.08
CA ALA A 143 11.40 1.03 18.90
C ALA A 143 10.77 1.55 20.21
N LEU A 144 9.53 2.05 20.17
CA LEU A 144 8.80 2.52 21.34
C LEU A 144 8.49 1.37 22.33
N ILE A 145 8.18 0.18 21.82
CA ILE A 145 7.99 -1.02 22.64
C ILE A 145 9.28 -1.36 23.40
N ASP A 146 10.41 -1.47 22.69
CA ASP A 146 11.69 -1.81 23.33
C ASP A 146 12.18 -0.69 24.26
N ASN A 147 11.90 0.59 23.95
CA ASN A 147 12.18 1.72 24.82
C ASN A 147 11.32 1.71 26.11
N THR A 148 10.04 1.30 26.00
CA THR A 148 9.16 1.15 27.17
C THR A 148 9.68 0.06 28.11
N ILE A 149 10.14 -1.06 27.55
CA ILE A 149 10.80 -2.13 28.30
C ILE A 149 12.08 -1.63 28.95
N TYR A 150 12.93 -0.91 28.20
CA TYR A 150 14.22 -0.42 28.69
C TYR A 150 14.09 0.50 29.91
N TRP A 151 13.17 1.47 29.85
CA TRP A 151 12.93 2.40 30.95
C TRP A 151 12.03 1.83 32.04
N ASN A 152 11.63 0.56 31.93
CA ASN A 152 10.69 -0.09 32.86
C ASN A 152 9.45 0.77 33.11
N SER A 153 8.91 1.37 32.04
CA SER A 153 7.73 2.23 32.07
C SER A 153 6.45 1.41 31.96
N GLU A 154 5.33 1.95 32.43
CA GLU A 154 4.03 1.34 32.16
C GLU A 154 3.63 1.54 30.68
N PRO A 155 3.03 0.53 30.02
CA PRO A 155 2.63 -0.77 30.59
C PRO A 155 3.81 -1.75 30.79
N ALA A 156 3.74 -2.56 31.85
CA ALA A 156 4.73 -3.61 32.15
C ALA A 156 4.72 -4.78 31.13
N ILE A 157 5.34 -4.56 29.97
CA ILE A 157 5.47 -5.52 28.87
C ILE A 157 6.34 -6.73 29.28
N ASP A 158 5.87 -7.95 29.02
CA ASP A 158 6.71 -9.16 29.07
C ASP A 158 7.51 -9.27 27.75
N PRO A 159 8.86 -9.16 27.76
CA PRO A 159 9.66 -9.19 26.53
C PRO A 159 9.51 -10.48 25.70
N ARG A 160 9.04 -11.58 26.33
CA ARG A 160 8.79 -12.88 25.67
C ARG A 160 7.42 -12.96 24.99
N ARG A 161 6.57 -11.94 25.19
CA ARG A 161 5.19 -11.87 24.70
C ARG A 161 4.95 -10.64 23.82
N VAL A 162 6.01 -10.12 23.20
CA VAL A 162 5.90 -9.11 22.16
C VAL A 162 5.53 -9.82 20.86
N GLY A 163 4.31 -9.58 20.36
CA GLY A 163 3.87 -10.10 19.07
C GLY A 163 4.28 -9.20 17.90
N TRP A 164 4.60 -7.94 18.18
CA TRP A 164 5.03 -6.96 17.20
C TRP A 164 6.49 -7.15 16.79
N ARG A 165 6.69 -7.61 15.56
CA ARG A 165 8.00 -7.79 14.92
C ARG A 165 8.52 -6.46 14.36
N ARG A 166 9.57 -6.51 13.53
CA ARG A 166 10.06 -5.37 12.72
C ARG A 166 9.80 -5.63 11.24
N VAL A 167 9.98 -4.61 10.39
CA VAL A 167 9.85 -4.79 8.94
C VAL A 167 10.96 -4.13 8.14
N LEU A 168 11.24 -4.72 6.97
CA LEU A 168 12.14 -4.20 5.95
C LEU A 168 11.63 -4.63 4.57
N ASP A 169 11.58 -3.73 3.60
CA ASP A 169 11.13 -4.07 2.25
C ASP A 169 12.23 -4.71 1.39
N MET A 170 12.85 -5.75 1.91
CA MET A 170 13.90 -6.54 1.26
C MET A 170 13.64 -8.03 1.47
N ASN A 171 14.02 -8.83 0.48
CA ASN A 171 13.97 -10.29 0.59
C ASN A 171 15.17 -10.83 1.41
N ASP A 172 15.20 -10.52 2.70
CA ASP A 172 16.28 -10.95 3.60
C ASP A 172 15.86 -12.10 4.51
N ARG A 173 16.34 -13.31 4.21
CA ARG A 173 16.04 -14.50 5.00
C ARG A 173 16.76 -14.55 6.34
N ALA A 174 17.88 -13.82 6.51
CA ALA A 174 18.69 -13.86 7.72
C ALA A 174 17.99 -13.18 8.90
N LEU A 175 17.07 -12.26 8.62
CA LEU A 175 16.34 -11.49 9.63
C LEU A 175 15.05 -12.17 10.13
N ARG A 176 14.70 -13.37 9.63
CA ARG A 176 13.45 -14.06 10.03
C ARG A 176 13.36 -14.32 11.54
N SER A 177 14.49 -14.65 12.17
CA SER A 177 14.61 -14.92 13.60
C SER A 177 15.94 -14.39 14.11
N LEU A 178 15.90 -13.55 15.14
CA LEU A 178 17.08 -12.96 15.74
C LEU A 178 16.87 -12.73 17.24
N VAL A 179 17.96 -12.43 17.94
CA VAL A 179 17.93 -11.89 19.31
C VAL A 179 18.40 -10.45 19.24
N ASN A 180 17.59 -9.52 19.73
CA ASN A 180 17.92 -8.08 19.73
C ASN A 180 18.44 -7.62 21.10
N SER A 181 18.78 -6.32 21.21
CA SER A 181 19.11 -5.66 22.48
C SER A 181 20.26 -6.31 23.28
N LEU A 182 21.27 -6.82 22.57
CA LEU A 182 22.49 -7.38 23.15
C LEU A 182 23.53 -6.29 23.43
N GLY A 183 24.59 -6.63 24.19
CA GLY A 183 25.74 -5.74 24.41
C GLY A 183 25.77 -5.00 25.76
N GLY A 184 25.01 -5.49 26.75
CA GLY A 184 25.09 -5.02 28.13
C GLY A 184 24.02 -3.99 28.51
N VAL A 185 24.12 -3.46 29.73
CA VAL A 185 23.06 -2.66 30.40
C VAL A 185 22.59 -1.46 29.59
N ALA A 186 23.48 -0.81 28.83
CA ALA A 186 23.13 0.38 28.05
C ALA A 186 22.26 0.09 26.82
N ASN A 187 22.17 -1.18 26.37
CA ASN A 187 21.64 -1.54 25.05
C ASN A 187 20.27 -2.23 25.10
N GLY A 188 19.66 -2.39 26.27
CA GLY A 188 18.34 -3.00 26.41
C GLY A 188 18.31 -4.34 27.14
N TYR A 189 17.15 -5.00 27.05
CA TYR A 189 16.92 -6.33 27.58
C TYR A 189 16.81 -7.32 26.41
N PRO A 190 17.67 -8.35 26.33
CA PRO A 190 17.64 -9.30 25.23
C PRO A 190 16.28 -10.01 25.10
N ARG A 191 15.74 -10.07 23.88
CA ARG A 191 14.56 -10.87 23.55
C ARG A 191 14.64 -11.46 22.13
N GLU A 192 13.88 -12.51 21.89
CA GLU A 192 13.65 -13.04 20.55
C GLU A 192 12.79 -12.08 19.74
N ASP A 193 13.12 -11.94 18.46
CA ASP A 193 12.46 -11.03 17.52
C ASP A 193 12.65 -11.51 16.07
N GLY A 194 12.14 -10.74 15.12
CA GLY A 194 12.48 -10.91 13.71
C GLY A 194 11.87 -9.85 12.82
N PHE A 195 12.13 -9.99 11.53
CA PHE A 195 11.62 -9.10 10.50
C PHE A 195 10.66 -9.82 9.56
N ASP A 196 9.64 -9.09 9.14
CA ASP A 196 8.80 -9.43 8.00
C ASP A 196 9.02 -8.42 6.86
N ILE A 197 8.56 -8.76 5.66
CA ILE A 197 8.57 -7.80 4.56
C ILE A 197 7.52 -6.69 4.80
N THR A 198 7.80 -5.44 4.43
CA THR A 198 6.94 -4.29 4.77
C THR A 198 5.47 -4.47 4.39
N VAL A 199 5.18 -5.09 3.25
CA VAL A 199 3.79 -5.37 2.80
C VAL A 199 3.02 -6.36 3.67
N ALA A 200 3.70 -7.11 4.55
CA ALA A 200 3.10 -7.99 5.54
C ALA A 200 2.69 -7.28 6.84
N SER A 201 3.12 -6.03 7.02
CA SER A 201 2.83 -5.22 8.21
C SER A 201 1.32 -5.01 8.43
N GLU A 202 0.86 -5.09 9.67
CA GLU A 202 -0.50 -4.66 10.02
C GLU A 202 -0.71 -3.17 9.73
N VAL A 203 0.35 -2.33 9.81
CA VAL A 203 0.29 -0.92 9.38
C VAL A 203 -0.11 -0.81 7.90
N MET A 204 0.35 -1.71 7.03
CA MET A 204 -0.06 -1.74 5.61
C MET A 204 -1.55 -2.09 5.47
N ALA A 205 -2.03 -3.07 6.25
CA ALA A 205 -3.45 -3.45 6.23
C ALA A 205 -4.35 -2.31 6.75
N VAL A 206 -3.97 -1.69 7.87
CA VAL A 206 -4.64 -0.52 8.45
C VAL A 206 -4.62 0.66 7.48
N PHE A 207 -3.48 0.95 6.86
CA PHE A 207 -3.34 1.98 5.84
C PHE A 207 -4.31 1.76 4.67
N CYS A 208 -4.41 0.53 4.16
CA CYS A 208 -5.32 0.20 3.08
C CYS A 208 -6.80 0.24 3.46
N LEU A 209 -7.17 0.06 4.72
CA LEU A 209 -8.57 0.07 5.17
C LEU A 209 -9.02 1.42 5.74
N SER A 210 -8.09 2.38 5.89
CA SER A 210 -8.38 3.69 6.46
C SER A 210 -9.06 4.61 5.45
N ARG A 211 -10.04 5.39 5.95
CA ARG A 211 -10.81 6.35 5.15
C ARG A 211 -10.34 7.80 5.32
N SER A 212 -9.55 8.07 6.34
CA SER A 212 -9.02 9.39 6.67
C SER A 212 -7.81 9.25 7.61
N LEU A 213 -7.10 10.34 7.90
CA LEU A 213 -6.04 10.34 8.91
C LEU A 213 -6.55 10.02 10.31
N ALA A 214 -7.76 10.48 10.66
CA ALA A 214 -8.36 10.18 11.97
C ALA A 214 -8.73 8.69 12.10
N ASP A 215 -9.31 8.08 11.06
CA ASP A 215 -9.60 6.64 11.01
C ASP A 215 -8.30 5.82 11.05
N LEU A 216 -7.25 6.31 10.37
CA LEU A 216 -5.91 5.71 10.43
C LEU A 216 -5.37 5.71 11.87
N GLU A 217 -5.32 6.87 12.52
CA GLU A 217 -4.80 6.99 13.89
C GLU A 217 -5.57 6.11 14.88
N GLU A 218 -6.90 6.09 14.80
CA GLU A 218 -7.76 5.25 15.63
C GLU A 218 -7.45 3.76 15.44
N ARG A 219 -7.29 3.31 14.19
CA ARG A 219 -6.97 1.91 13.87
C ARG A 219 -5.57 1.53 14.33
N LEU A 220 -4.59 2.41 14.14
CA LEU A 220 -3.23 2.20 14.64
C LEU A 220 -3.25 2.03 16.17
N GLY A 221 -4.05 2.82 16.88
CA GLY A 221 -4.21 2.71 18.34
C GLY A 221 -4.76 1.37 18.84
N LYS A 222 -5.55 0.67 18.02
CA LYS A 222 -6.17 -0.61 18.38
C LYS A 222 -5.28 -1.84 18.16
N MET A 223 -4.14 -1.69 17.48
CA MET A 223 -3.23 -2.80 17.20
C MET A 223 -2.68 -3.37 18.50
N VAL A 224 -2.81 -4.68 18.71
CA VAL A 224 -2.30 -5.38 19.89
C VAL A 224 -0.85 -5.78 19.61
N VAL A 225 0.08 -5.27 20.42
CA VAL A 225 1.53 -5.37 20.15
C VAL A 225 2.26 -6.31 21.10
N ALA A 226 1.77 -6.45 22.34
CA ALA A 226 2.41 -7.24 23.37
C ALA A 226 1.41 -7.71 24.44
N GLN A 227 1.91 -8.43 25.45
CA GLN A 227 1.16 -8.78 26.64
C GLN A 227 1.96 -8.51 27.91
N THR A 228 1.26 -8.23 29.01
CA THR A 228 1.85 -8.25 30.35
C THR A 228 2.16 -9.68 30.79
N ARG A 229 2.89 -9.85 31.90
CA ARG A 229 3.07 -11.18 32.54
C ARG A 229 1.73 -11.81 32.96
N GLY A 230 0.75 -10.99 33.31
CA GLY A 230 -0.62 -11.38 33.63
C GLY A 230 -1.47 -11.75 32.40
N ARG A 231 -0.92 -11.69 31.19
CA ARG A 231 -1.59 -11.93 29.90
C ARG A 231 -2.64 -10.89 29.51
N GLU A 232 -2.56 -9.69 30.08
CA GLU A 232 -3.35 -8.56 29.59
C GLU A 232 -2.77 -8.08 28.26
N LEU A 233 -3.65 -7.74 27.32
CA LEU A 233 -3.25 -7.26 25.99
C LEU A 233 -2.77 -5.81 26.10
N ILE A 234 -1.67 -5.51 25.39
CA ILE A 234 -1.10 -4.17 25.30
C ILE A 234 -1.24 -3.71 23.85
N THR A 235 -1.78 -2.52 23.67
CA THR A 235 -2.02 -1.88 22.38
C THR A 235 -0.93 -0.88 22.02
N ALA A 236 -0.89 -0.45 20.75
CA ALA A 236 -0.03 0.65 20.33
C ALA A 236 -0.37 1.98 21.04
N ALA A 237 -1.64 2.20 21.41
CA ALA A 237 -2.05 3.36 22.18
C ALA A 237 -1.44 3.39 23.59
N ASP A 238 -1.30 2.22 24.24
CA ASP A 238 -0.71 2.11 25.58
C ASP A 238 0.78 2.53 25.60
N VAL A 239 1.49 2.35 24.48
CA VAL A 239 2.87 2.84 24.27
C VAL A 239 2.94 4.21 23.58
N LYS A 240 1.80 4.91 23.48
CA LYS A 240 1.68 6.29 22.96
C LYS A 240 2.21 6.49 21.53
N ALA A 241 2.12 5.46 20.69
CA ALA A 241 2.62 5.48 19.31
C ALA A 241 1.71 6.13 18.24
N PRO A 242 0.35 6.07 18.31
CA PRO A 242 -0.51 6.34 17.15
C PRO A 242 -0.33 7.70 16.50
N GLY A 243 -0.25 8.78 17.28
CA GLY A 243 -0.07 10.13 16.73
C GLY A 243 1.24 10.27 15.96
N ALA A 244 2.34 9.75 16.49
CA ALA A 244 3.65 9.82 15.82
C ALA A 244 3.69 8.95 14.55
N MET A 245 3.09 7.77 14.58
CA MET A 245 2.94 6.92 13.39
C MET A 245 2.08 7.59 12.31
N THR A 246 1.00 8.25 12.71
CA THR A 246 0.09 8.98 11.81
C THR A 246 0.81 10.14 11.11
N VAL A 247 1.67 10.87 11.83
CA VAL A 247 2.51 11.92 11.23
C VAL A 247 3.45 11.36 10.17
N LEU A 248 4.10 10.21 10.42
CA LEU A 248 4.94 9.54 9.41
C LEU A 248 4.17 9.11 8.16
N LEU A 249 2.87 8.82 8.30
CA LEU A 249 1.99 8.36 7.22
C LEU A 249 1.18 9.49 6.57
N LYS A 250 1.34 10.74 7.02
CA LYS A 250 0.51 11.89 6.63
C LYS A 250 0.49 12.13 5.11
N GLU A 251 1.66 12.08 4.48
CA GLU A 251 1.78 12.23 3.03
C GLU A 251 1.49 10.91 2.31
N ALA A 252 1.89 9.79 2.93
CA ALA A 252 1.71 8.46 2.34
C ALA A 252 0.24 8.16 2.03
N ILE A 253 -0.70 8.51 2.92
CA ILE A 253 -2.15 8.18 2.76
C ILE A 253 -2.82 8.85 1.54
N GLN A 254 -2.17 9.82 0.91
CA GLN A 254 -2.68 10.47 -0.31
C GLN A 254 -2.49 9.55 -1.53
N PRO A 255 -3.56 9.25 -2.30
CA PRO A 255 -3.46 8.38 -3.48
C PRO A 255 -2.48 8.91 -4.53
N ASN A 256 -1.67 8.00 -5.11
CA ASN A 256 -0.73 8.35 -6.17
C ASN A 256 -1.37 8.21 -7.55
N LEU A 257 -1.54 9.31 -8.26
CA LEU A 257 -1.98 9.37 -9.64
C LEU A 257 -0.82 9.10 -10.60
N VAL A 258 -1.05 8.16 -11.51
CA VAL A 258 -0.21 7.80 -12.65
C VAL A 258 -1.11 7.54 -13.87
N GLN A 259 -0.55 6.95 -14.93
CA GLN A 259 -1.29 6.75 -16.17
C GLN A 259 -0.97 5.41 -16.83
N THR A 260 -1.89 4.87 -17.63
CA THR A 260 -1.62 3.76 -18.54
C THR A 260 -0.78 4.19 -19.74
N LEU A 261 -0.33 3.24 -20.58
CA LEU A 261 0.32 3.55 -21.86
C LEU A 261 -0.56 4.40 -22.79
N GLU A 262 -1.89 4.22 -22.74
CA GLU A 262 -2.87 5.05 -23.48
C GLU A 262 -3.22 6.35 -22.73
N GLY A 263 -2.57 6.59 -21.59
CA GLY A 263 -2.74 7.68 -20.63
C GLY A 263 -4.13 7.77 -20.04
N THR A 264 -4.71 6.65 -19.68
CA THR A 264 -5.90 6.56 -18.83
C THR A 264 -5.47 6.74 -17.37
N PRO A 265 -6.18 7.53 -16.55
CA PRO A 265 -5.80 7.80 -15.16
C PRO A 265 -5.88 6.53 -14.29
N VAL A 266 -4.84 6.29 -13.48
CA VAL A 266 -4.77 5.16 -12.56
C VAL A 266 -4.26 5.63 -11.20
N PHE A 267 -4.89 5.17 -10.12
CA PHE A 267 -4.31 5.22 -8.80
C PHE A 267 -3.52 3.95 -8.49
N ILE A 268 -2.30 4.12 -7.98
CA ILE A 268 -1.50 3.06 -7.35
C ILE A 268 -1.34 3.42 -5.88
N HIS A 269 -1.94 2.64 -4.97
CA HIS A 269 -1.92 3.02 -3.55
C HIS A 269 -2.11 1.82 -2.61
N GLY A 270 -1.13 1.60 -1.75
CA GLY A 270 -1.08 0.47 -0.81
C GLY A 270 -0.89 -0.88 -1.51
N GLY A 271 -0.49 -1.90 -0.75
CA GLY A 271 -0.19 -3.21 -1.30
C GLY A 271 -0.03 -4.30 -0.24
N PRO A 272 -1.09 -4.63 0.52
CA PRO A 272 -1.03 -5.66 1.55
C PRO A 272 -0.97 -7.05 0.89
N PHE A 273 -0.44 -8.00 1.66
CA PHE A 273 -0.61 -9.41 1.34
C PHE A 273 -2.09 -9.83 1.27
N ALA A 274 -2.35 -10.87 0.49
CA ALA A 274 -3.70 -11.40 0.24
C ALA A 274 -3.97 -12.71 1.01
N ASN A 275 -2.99 -13.23 1.75
CA ASN A 275 -3.14 -14.39 2.64
C ASN A 275 -3.41 -13.95 4.08
N ILE A 276 -2.47 -13.24 4.72
CA ILE A 276 -2.57 -12.72 6.09
C ILE A 276 -3.35 -11.40 6.19
N ALA A 277 -3.64 -10.77 5.06
CA ALA A 277 -4.47 -9.57 4.94
C ALA A 277 -5.40 -9.70 3.71
N HIS A 278 -6.06 -8.60 3.35
CA HIS A 278 -7.17 -8.57 2.38
C HIS A 278 -6.74 -8.40 0.91
N GLY A 279 -5.46 -8.11 0.64
CA GLY A 279 -4.93 -8.18 -0.73
C GLY A 279 -5.44 -7.13 -1.73
N CYS A 280 -5.95 -6.00 -1.27
CA CYS A 280 -6.50 -4.94 -2.15
C CYS A 280 -5.68 -3.65 -2.05
N ASN A 281 -5.79 -2.78 -3.06
CA ASN A 281 -5.35 -1.38 -2.92
C ASN A 281 -6.22 -0.65 -1.88
N SER A 282 -5.78 0.54 -1.46
CA SER A 282 -6.46 1.27 -0.40
C SER A 282 -7.92 1.63 -0.69
N VAL A 283 -8.71 1.69 0.38
CA VAL A 283 -10.05 2.27 0.42
C VAL A 283 -10.01 3.73 0.00
N MET A 284 -9.02 4.51 0.45
CA MET A 284 -8.85 5.92 0.08
C MET A 284 -8.80 6.12 -1.44
N ALA A 285 -7.97 5.35 -2.16
CA ALA A 285 -7.87 5.43 -3.62
C ALA A 285 -9.15 4.99 -4.32
N THR A 286 -9.73 3.85 -3.93
CA THR A 286 -10.95 3.33 -4.56
C THR A 286 -12.13 4.29 -4.36
N ARG A 287 -12.33 4.80 -3.14
CA ARG A 287 -13.40 5.77 -2.83
C ARG A 287 -13.20 7.06 -3.60
N THR A 288 -11.98 7.60 -3.62
CA THR A 288 -11.69 8.83 -4.37
C THR A 288 -11.96 8.64 -5.86
N ALA A 289 -11.52 7.52 -6.46
CA ALA A 289 -11.77 7.24 -7.86
C ALA A 289 -13.28 7.15 -8.18
N LEU A 290 -14.09 6.58 -7.28
CA LEU A 290 -15.55 6.47 -7.47
C LEU A 290 -16.23 7.84 -7.53
N LYS A 291 -15.66 8.87 -6.89
CA LYS A 291 -16.14 10.25 -6.95
C LYS A 291 -15.67 11.02 -8.19
N LEU A 292 -14.71 10.46 -8.92
CA LEU A 292 -14.04 11.11 -10.04
C LEU A 292 -14.38 10.50 -11.40
N ALA A 293 -14.74 9.23 -11.46
CA ALA A 293 -14.97 8.49 -12.70
C ALA A 293 -16.35 7.80 -12.73
N ASP A 294 -16.88 7.59 -13.94
CA ASP A 294 -18.11 6.84 -14.15
C ASP A 294 -17.90 5.33 -13.92
N TYR A 295 -16.68 4.84 -14.17
CA TYR A 295 -16.29 3.44 -14.00
C TYR A 295 -14.92 3.35 -13.32
N VAL A 296 -14.84 2.60 -12.23
CA VAL A 296 -13.61 2.33 -11.50
C VAL A 296 -13.31 0.85 -11.58
N VAL A 297 -12.19 0.51 -12.21
CA VAL A 297 -11.72 -0.88 -12.32
C VAL A 297 -10.65 -1.10 -11.26
N THR A 298 -10.87 -2.06 -10.38
CA THR A 298 -9.94 -2.45 -9.31
C THR A 298 -9.74 -3.95 -9.30
N GLU A 299 -8.76 -4.43 -8.55
CA GLU A 299 -8.47 -5.86 -8.39
C GLU A 299 -8.17 -6.25 -6.95
N ALA A 300 -8.21 -7.56 -6.68
CA ALA A 300 -7.77 -8.17 -5.44
C ALA A 300 -6.72 -9.28 -5.72
N GLY A 301 -5.78 -9.50 -4.80
CA GLY A 301 -4.72 -10.51 -4.91
C GLY A 301 -5.22 -11.97 -4.90
N PHE A 302 -4.41 -12.92 -5.39
CA PHE A 302 -4.81 -14.34 -5.57
C PHE A 302 -6.07 -14.55 -6.43
N GLY A 303 -6.76 -15.69 -6.27
CA GLY A 303 -8.00 -16.02 -6.96
C GLY A 303 -9.23 -15.48 -6.23
N ALA A 304 -10.42 -15.73 -6.79
CA ALA A 304 -11.70 -15.28 -6.23
C ALA A 304 -12.01 -15.85 -4.84
N ASP A 305 -11.52 -17.05 -4.55
CA ASP A 305 -11.63 -17.75 -3.27
C ASP A 305 -10.96 -17.03 -2.10
N LEU A 306 -9.97 -16.17 -2.38
CA LEU A 306 -9.28 -15.37 -1.35
C LEU A 306 -9.44 -13.87 -1.59
N GLY A 307 -9.05 -13.39 -2.77
CA GLY A 307 -9.03 -11.97 -3.06
C GLY A 307 -10.42 -11.36 -3.16
N ALA A 308 -11.32 -11.99 -3.92
CA ALA A 308 -12.66 -11.45 -4.12
C ALA A 308 -13.51 -11.59 -2.85
N GLU A 309 -13.44 -12.74 -2.17
CA GLU A 309 -14.08 -12.93 -0.85
C GLU A 309 -13.67 -11.81 0.12
N LYS A 310 -12.37 -11.61 0.35
CA LYS A 310 -11.89 -10.52 1.24
C LYS A 310 -12.20 -9.12 0.73
N PHE A 311 -12.33 -8.92 -0.59
CA PHE A 311 -12.78 -7.64 -1.12
C PHE A 311 -14.24 -7.36 -0.73
N PHE A 312 -15.13 -8.35 -0.77
CA PHE A 312 -16.54 -8.17 -0.44
C PHE A 312 -16.83 -8.23 1.06
N ASP A 313 -16.11 -9.06 1.80
CA ASP A 313 -16.38 -9.37 3.20
C ASP A 313 -15.52 -8.53 4.19
N ILE A 314 -14.52 -7.77 3.70
CA ILE A 314 -13.64 -6.93 4.55
C ILE A 314 -13.55 -5.46 4.07
N LYS A 315 -13.32 -5.21 2.77
CA LYS A 315 -12.99 -3.87 2.24
C LYS A 315 -14.22 -2.97 2.05
#